data_AF-A0A350UPZ0-F1
#
_entry.id   AF-A0A350UPZ0-F1
#
_cell.length_a   1.000
_cell.length_b   1.000
_cell.length_c   1.000
_cell.angle_alpha   90.00
_cell.angle_beta   90.00
_cell.angle_gamma   90.00
#
_symmetry.space_group_name_H-M   'P 1'
#
loop_
_entity.id
_entity.type
_entity.pdbx_description
1 polymer ?
#
loop_
_entity_poly.entity_id
_entity_poly.type
_entity_poly.pdbx_seq_one_letter_code
_entity_poly.pdbx_strand_id
1 'polypeptide(L)'
;MRSAASRNPLYLGTLLMAVGCTIAAAQPWLALLVAAVFLLVYQPVMEQEEQHLAKLFPEFAEYAAQVPQLLPKRPLKPLQTPFSWAMYRHNREQKALYGLLMVLAFLVVRMLLS
;
A
#
# COMPACT_ATOMS: atom_id res chain seq x y z
N MET A 1 20.26 -7.27 -8.92
CA MET A 1 19.19 -6.96 -7.94
C MET A 1 18.75 -5.50 -8.08
N ARG A 2 17.44 -5.26 -8.24
CA ARG A 2 16.85 -3.91 -8.36
C ARG A 2 16.77 -3.28 -6.97
N SER A 3 17.25 -2.05 -6.80
CA SER A 3 17.02 -1.28 -5.57
C SER A 3 15.56 -0.88 -5.48
N ALA A 4 14.98 -0.95 -4.28
CA ALA A 4 13.62 -0.50 -4.02
C ALA A 4 13.59 0.30 -2.71
N ALA A 5 12.66 1.25 -2.61
CA ALA A 5 12.48 2.03 -1.39
C ALA A 5 11.74 1.23 -0.30
N SER A 6 10.86 0.31 -0.70
CA SER A 6 10.07 -0.57 0.15
C SER A 6 9.78 -1.86 -0.62
N ARG A 7 9.64 -2.99 0.09
CA ARG A 7 9.25 -4.28 -0.52
C ARG A 7 7.78 -4.30 -0.91
N ASN A 8 6.96 -3.57 -0.17
CA ASN A 8 5.50 -3.57 -0.28
C ASN A 8 4.95 -2.15 -0.52
N PRO A 9 5.37 -1.45 -1.61
CA PRO A 9 4.99 -0.06 -1.86
C PRO A 9 3.49 0.12 -2.11
N LEU A 10 2.79 -0.92 -2.58
CA LEU A 10 1.34 -0.90 -2.79
C LEU A 10 0.59 -0.79 -1.47
N TYR A 11 0.97 -1.60 -0.47
CA TYR A 11 0.41 -1.56 0.87
C TYR A 11 0.64 -0.21 1.57
N LEU A 12 1.80 0.41 1.35
CA LEU A 12 2.07 1.77 1.80
C LEU A 12 1.12 2.79 1.15
N GLY A 13 0.88 2.67 -0.15
CA GLY A 13 -0.10 3.48 -0.87
C GLY A 13 -1.53 3.31 -0.33
N THR A 14 -1.94 2.08 -0.06
CA THR A 14 -3.24 1.77 0.55
C THR A 14 -3.37 2.41 1.94
N LEU A 15 -2.34 2.33 2.78
CA LEU A 15 -2.33 2.98 4.09
C LEU A 15 -2.45 4.50 3.97
N LEU A 16 -1.70 5.13 3.06
CA LEU A 16 -1.76 6.57 2.82
C LEU A 16 -3.16 7.02 2.37
N MET A 17 -3.79 6.27 1.47
CA MET A 17 -5.15 6.53 1.04
C MET A 17 -6.14 6.42 2.21
N ALA A 18 -6.06 5.34 2.99
CA ALA A 18 -6.94 5.13 4.14
C ALA A 18 -6.79 6.22 5.21
N VAL A 19 -5.55 6.65 5.49
CA VAL A 19 -5.26 7.77 6.40
C VAL A 19 -5.83 9.07 5.85
N GLY A 20 -5.65 9.36 4.56
CA GLY A 20 -6.23 10.54 3.92
C GLY A 20 -7.75 10.59 4.03
N CYS A 21 -8.43 9.47 3.76
CA CYS A 21 -9.89 9.35 3.92
C CYS A 21 -10.32 9.52 5.38
N THR A 22 -9.56 8.97 6.32
CA THR A 22 -9.81 9.10 7.77
C THR A 22 -9.75 10.55 8.22
N ILE A 23 -8.71 11.28 7.78
CA ILE A 23 -8.56 12.71 8.06
C ILE A 23 -9.72 13.49 7.44
N ALA A 24 -10.07 13.22 6.18
CA ALA A 24 -11.17 13.88 5.47
C ALA A 24 -12.54 13.64 6.12
N ALA A 25 -12.75 12.47 6.73
CA ALA A 25 -13.98 12.16 7.44
C ALA A 25 -14.14 12.93 8.77
N ALA A 26 -13.03 13.45 9.33
CA ALA A 26 -12.95 14.14 10.61
C ALA A 26 -13.57 13.34 11.78
N GLN A 27 -13.34 12.02 11.80
CA GLN A 27 -13.84 11.11 12.84
C GLN A 27 -12.69 10.29 13.44
N PRO A 28 -12.28 10.54 14.70
CA PRO A 28 -11.08 9.93 15.27
C PRO A 28 -11.17 8.41 15.42
N TRP A 29 -12.37 7.85 15.59
CA TRP A 29 -12.56 6.40 15.70
C TRP A 29 -12.20 5.65 14.39
N LEU A 30 -12.32 6.31 13.23
CA LEU A 30 -11.91 5.71 11.95
C LEU A 30 -10.39 5.48 11.89
N ALA A 31 -9.59 6.29 12.58
CA ALA A 31 -8.15 6.07 12.68
C ALA A 31 -7.82 4.76 13.40
N LEU A 32 -8.57 4.45 14.47
CA LEU A 32 -8.44 3.16 15.17
C LEU A 32 -8.84 2.00 14.28
N LEU A 33 -9.92 2.14 13.50
CA LEU A 33 -10.34 1.12 12.54
C LEU A 33 -9.27 0.88 11.48
N VAL A 34 -8.74 1.93 10.87
CA VAL A 34 -7.66 1.81 9.86
C VAL A 34 -6.43 1.15 10.47
N ALA A 35 -6.00 1.56 11.67
CA ALA A 35 -4.88 0.95 12.37
C ALA A 35 -5.12 -0.54 12.66
N ALA A 36 -6.31 -0.91 13.14
CA ALA A 36 -6.68 -2.29 13.43
C ALA A 36 -6.67 -3.16 12.15
N VAL A 37 -7.29 -2.70 11.07
CA VAL A 37 -7.28 -3.41 9.78
C VAL A 37 -5.86 -3.56 9.26
N PHE A 38 -5.05 -2.50 9.36
CA PHE A 38 -3.67 -2.53 8.88
C PHE A 38 -2.81 -3.55 9.66
N LEU A 39 -2.90 -3.55 10.99
CA LEU A 39 -2.11 -4.44 11.83
C LEU A 39 -2.62 -5.88 11.80
N LEU A 40 -3.94 -6.09 11.80
CA LEU A 40 -4.52 -7.44 11.95
C LEU A 40 -4.74 -8.16 10.61
N VAL A 41 -4.82 -7.43 9.50
CA VAL A 41 -5.07 -8.02 8.17
C VAL A 41 -3.88 -7.80 7.25
N TYR A 42 -3.45 -6.55 7.08
CA TYR A 42 -2.42 -6.25 6.09
C TYR A 42 -1.02 -6.73 6.49
N GLN A 43 -0.62 -6.54 7.75
CA GLN A 43 0.67 -7.03 8.24
C GLN A 43 0.84 -8.55 8.05
N PRO A 44 -0.08 -9.43 8.51
CA PRO A 44 0.11 -10.88 8.34
C PRO A 44 0.06 -11.30 6.87
N VAL A 45 -0.76 -10.65 6.03
CA VAL A 45 -0.79 -10.92 4.58
C VAL A 45 0.57 -10.60 3.95
N MET A 46 1.17 -9.45 4.28
CA MET A 46 2.50 -9.09 3.80
C MET A 46 3.56 -10.10 4.24
N GLU A 47 3.51 -10.56 5.49
CA GLU A 47 4.43 -11.59 5.99
C GLU A 47 4.27 -12.93 5.26
N GLN A 48 3.03 -13.35 4.99
CA GLN A 48 2.73 -14.57 4.24
C GLN A 48 3.25 -14.49 2.79
N GLU A 49 3.05 -13.35 2.13
CA GLU A 49 3.59 -13.11 0.78
C GLU A 49 5.11 -13.18 0.76
N GLU A 50 5.78 -12.57 1.74
CA GLU A 50 7.23 -12.63 1.84
C GLU A 50 7.76 -14.04 2.12
N GLN A 51 7.09 -14.80 2.99
CA GLN A 51 7.44 -16.20 3.22
C GLN A 51 7.25 -17.06 1.97
N HIS A 52 6.22 -16.78 1.17
CA HIS A 52 6.01 -17.46 -0.10
C HIS A 52 7.11 -17.11 -1.11
N LEU A 53 7.47 -15.83 -1.23
CA LEU A 53 8.57 -15.37 -2.09
C LEU A 53 9.92 -15.95 -1.65
N ALA A 54 10.17 -16.03 -0.34
CA ALA A 54 11.39 -16.63 0.20
C ALA A 54 11.54 -18.12 -0.16
N LYS A 55 10.42 -18.85 -0.31
CA LYS A 55 10.43 -20.25 -0.77
C LYS A 55 10.70 -20.36 -2.27
N LEU A 56 10.22 -19.40 -3.06
CA LEU A 56 10.36 -19.41 -4.53
C LEU A 56 11.73 -18.90 -5.00
N PHE A 57 12.30 -17.93 -4.27
CA PHE A 57 13.50 -17.21 -4.68
C PHE A 57 14.56 -17.26 -3.57
N PRO A 58 15.63 -18.06 -3.73
CA PRO A 58 16.71 -18.15 -2.74
C PRO A 58 17.41 -16.80 -2.47
N GLU A 59 17.48 -15.95 -3.50
CA GLU A 59 18.07 -14.61 -3.46
C GLU A 59 17.22 -13.60 -2.65
N PHE A 60 15.99 -13.95 -2.28
CA PHE A 60 15.07 -13.05 -1.58
C PHE A 60 15.59 -12.64 -0.21
N ALA A 61 16.30 -13.52 0.51
CA ALA A 61 16.82 -13.21 1.84
C ALA A 61 17.84 -12.07 1.82
N GLU A 62 18.76 -12.06 0.86
CA GLU A 62 19.74 -10.99 0.67
C GLU A 62 19.08 -9.67 0.27
N TYR A 63 18.03 -9.74 -0.54
CA TYR A 63 17.21 -8.59 -0.91
C TYR A 63 16.44 -8.03 0.31
N ALA A 64 15.82 -8.90 1.10
CA ALA A 64 15.04 -8.55 2.28
C ALA A 64 15.90 -7.90 3.38
N ALA A 65 17.18 -8.27 3.48
CA ALA A 65 18.12 -7.62 4.40
C ALA A 65 18.40 -6.15 4.03
N GLN A 66 18.32 -5.80 2.75
CA GLN A 66 18.66 -4.47 2.24
C GLN A 66 17.45 -3.53 2.10
N VAL A 67 16.25 -4.09 1.87
CA VAL A 67 15.03 -3.33 1.60
C VAL A 67 14.01 -3.51 2.73
N PRO A 68 13.54 -2.44 3.38
CA PRO A 68 12.55 -2.52 4.46
C PRO A 68 11.19 -3.00 3.94
N GLN A 69 10.42 -3.65 4.81
CA GLN A 69 9.13 -4.24 4.46
C GLN A 69 8.10 -3.20 4.00
N LEU A 70 7.93 -2.10 4.74
CA LEU A 70 6.89 -1.09 4.49
C LEU A 70 7.43 0.34 4.45
N LEU A 71 8.06 0.80 5.54
CA LEU A 71 8.52 2.17 5.66
C LEU A 71 9.64 2.46 4.65
N PRO A 72 9.46 3.45 3.76
CA PRO A 72 10.38 3.67 2.66
C PRO A 72 11.73 4.14 3.21
N LYS A 73 12.80 3.46 2.82
CA LYS A 73 14.18 3.94 3.00
C LYS A 73 14.67 4.54 1.69
N ARG A 74 15.58 5.50 1.77
CA ARG A 74 16.25 6.06 0.58
C ARG A 74 16.93 4.91 -0.18
N PRO A 75 16.56 4.64 -1.44
CA PRO A 75 17.11 3.51 -2.16
C PRO A 75 18.60 3.75 -2.45
N LEU A 76 19.42 2.72 -2.28
CA LEU A 76 20.88 2.78 -2.51
C LEU A 76 21.26 3.05 -3.98
N LYS A 77 20.34 2.79 -4.92
CA LYS A 77 20.49 3.10 -6.34
C LYS A 77 19.19 3.73 -6.87
N PRO A 78 19.28 4.69 -7.81
CA PRO A 78 18.10 5.29 -8.42
C PRO A 78 17.22 4.22 -9.06
N LEU A 79 15.90 4.39 -8.93
CA LEU A 79 14.91 3.49 -9.54
C LEU A 79 15.01 3.63 -11.07
N GLN A 80 15.44 2.56 -11.75
CA GLN A 80 15.69 2.57 -13.20
C GLN A 80 14.48 2.14 -14.04
N THR A 81 13.36 1.78 -13.41
CA THR A 81 12.17 1.31 -14.14
C THR A 81 11.15 2.43 -14.32
N PRO A 82 10.85 2.85 -15.57
CA PRO A 82 9.80 3.84 -15.83
C PRO A 82 8.42 3.27 -15.52
N PHE A 83 7.48 4.16 -15.18
CA PHE A 83 6.08 3.79 -14.97
C PHE A 83 5.47 3.21 -16.25
N SER A 84 4.83 2.04 -16.15
CA SER A 84 4.21 1.36 -17.29
C SER A 84 2.69 1.28 -17.13
N TRP A 85 1.98 2.01 -17.99
CA TRP A 85 0.52 1.98 -18.08
C TRP A 85 -0.05 0.61 -18.48
N ALA A 86 0.73 -0.21 -19.19
CA ALA A 86 0.33 -1.57 -19.55
C ALA A 86 0.25 -2.46 -18.30
N MET A 87 1.21 -2.31 -17.38
CA MET A 87 1.25 -3.09 -16.14
C MET A 87 0.11 -2.70 -15.19
N TYR A 88 -0.19 -1.40 -15.08
CA TYR A 88 -1.32 -0.88 -14.27
C TYR A 88 -2.67 -1.48 -14.68
N ARG A 89 -2.94 -1.58 -15.99
CA ARG A 89 -4.19 -2.18 -16.48
C ARG A 89 -4.24 -3.69 -16.29
N HIS A 90 -3.10 -4.38 -16.45
CA HIS A 90 -3.04 -5.84 -16.31
C HIS A 90 -3.27 -6.28 -14.86
N ASN A 91 -2.71 -5.57 -13.88
CA ASN A 91 -2.82 -5.93 -12.46
C ASN A 91 -4.19 -5.60 -11.83
N ARG A 92 -5.14 -5.05 -12.60
CA ARG A 92 -6.48 -4.61 -12.12
C ARG A 92 -6.44 -3.74 -10.85
N GLU A 93 -5.41 -2.91 -10.71
CA GLU A 93 -5.29 -1.90 -9.63
C GLU A 93 -6.45 -0.88 -9.64
N GLN A 94 -7.27 -0.89 -10.70
CA GLN A 94 -8.49 -0.08 -10.85
C GLN A 94 -9.45 -0.22 -9.66
N LYS A 95 -9.46 -1.37 -8.98
CA LYS A 95 -10.30 -1.58 -7.78
C LYS A 95 -9.99 -0.58 -6.67
N ALA A 96 -8.72 -0.25 -6.44
CA ALA A 96 -8.31 0.73 -5.43
C ALA A 96 -8.79 2.14 -5.81
N LEU A 97 -8.72 2.50 -7.09
CA LEU A 97 -9.20 3.78 -7.60
C LEU A 97 -10.72 3.92 -7.45
N TYR A 98 -11.49 2.90 -7.82
CA TYR A 98 -12.95 2.91 -7.64
C TYR A 98 -13.34 2.99 -6.16
N GLY A 99 -12.63 2.25 -5.29
CA GLY A 99 -12.82 2.33 -3.84
C GLY A 99 -12.63 3.75 -3.31
N LEU A 100 -11.54 4.42 -3.71
CA LEU A 100 -11.27 5.81 -3.33
C LEU A 100 -12.35 6.77 -3.81
N LEU A 101 -12.73 6.68 -5.09
CA LEU A 101 -13.74 7.55 -5.68
C LEU A 101 -15.10 7.38 -4.99
N MET A 102 -15.49 6.16 -4.63
CA MET A 102 -16.72 5.92 -3.86
C MET A 102 -16.69 6.56 -2.47
N VAL A 103 -15.58 6.43 -1.74
CA VAL A 103 -15.43 7.04 -0.40
C VAL A 103 -15.46 8.56 -0.49
N LEU A 104 -14.75 9.15 -1.47
CA LEU A 104 -14.74 10.60 -1.67
C LEU A 104 -16.12 11.11 -2.08
N ALA A 105 -16.81 10.43 -3.01
CA ALA A 105 -18.17 10.80 -3.39
C ALA A 105 -19.13 10.74 -2.20
N PHE A 106 -19.06 9.69 -1.39
CA PHE A 106 -19.85 9.57 -0.16
C PHE A 106 -19.57 10.72 0.82
N LEU A 107 -18.29 11.07 1.04
CA LEU A 107 -17.92 12.18 1.92
C LEU A 107 -18.43 13.53 1.40
N VAL A 108 -18.35 13.78 0.10
CA VAL A 108 -18.87 15.00 -0.54
C VAL A 108 -20.39 15.09 -0.40
N VAL A 109 -21.10 13.99 -0.69
CA VAL A 109 -22.56 13.94 -0.53
C VAL A 109 -22.94 14.18 0.93
N ARG A 110 -22.27 13.52 1.89
CA ARG A 110 -22.50 13.74 3.31
C ARG A 110 -22.28 15.20 3.71
N MET A 111 -21.21 15.84 3.21
CA MET A 111 -20.91 17.24 3.47
C MET A 111 -21.96 18.20 2.91
N LEU A 112 -22.52 17.92 1.73
CA LEU A 112 -23.58 18.73 1.12
C LEU A 112 -24.95 18.55 1.79
N LEU A 113 -25.18 17.40 2.41
CA LEU A 113 -26.42 17.06 3.13
C LEU A 113 -26.38 17.41 4.63
N SER A 114 -25.23 17.88 5.14
CA SER A 114 -25.05 18.38 6.51
C SER A 114 -25.25 19.89 6.55
#